data_AF-A0A2G4I7F6-F1
#
_entry.id   AF-A0A2G4I7F6-F1
#
_cell.length_a   1.000
_cell.length_b   1.000
_cell.length_c   1.000
_cell.angle_alpha   90.00
_cell.angle_beta   90.00
_cell.angle_gamma   90.00
#
_symmetry.space_group_name_H-M   'P 1'
#
loop_
_entity.id
_entity.type
_entity.pdbx_description
1 polymer ?
#
loop_
_entity_poly.entity_id
_entity_poly.type
_entity_poly.pdbx_seq_one_letter_code
_entity_poly.pdbx_strand_id
1 'polypeptide(L)'
;MIFAPATLADLSRQLADCHAARLPVTAVDLAALVAVREYTPEDMTITAEGGMTLAALQATLATHGQWLPIDPPHPGRVTLRQLLSENLFGPRRCGFGTIREHLIGLEAVLADGRVTHSGGRVVKNVAGYDVLKLFVGARDSLGIISAATFKLRPLPVEEVLLTAQFPTLDAAWAAVVNLLQSPLTPVILDLHNLAPDGSASATFTVRLGLAGTAEEVAWQVARATGFSLSLHQRRGEGRGQGLPSDAPDPEQAFWNHAGPVQTHSVLPSALPAAIARLRPAPFLARAANGILHHRGTPLPASCTAPKALTGRLKDTFDPHHILPAIPL
;
A
#
# COMPACT_ATOMS: atom_id res chain seq x y z
N MET A 1 1.04 -19.97 -19.03
CA MET A 1 2.48 -19.80 -19.37
C MET A 1 3.13 -18.97 -18.29
N ILE A 2 4.31 -19.39 -17.82
CA ILE A 2 5.12 -18.64 -16.84
C ILE A 2 6.31 -18.04 -17.59
N PHE A 3 6.52 -16.74 -17.44
CA PHE A 3 7.63 -16.03 -18.09
C PHE A 3 8.66 -15.55 -17.07
N ALA A 4 9.93 -15.56 -17.47
CA ALA A 4 11.05 -14.96 -16.76
C ALA A 4 11.96 -14.25 -17.78
N PRO A 5 11.52 -13.13 -18.36
CA PRO A 5 12.29 -12.39 -19.37
C PRO A 5 13.60 -11.83 -18.78
N ALA A 6 14.69 -11.89 -19.55
CA ALA A 6 15.95 -11.26 -19.18
C ALA A 6 15.96 -9.77 -19.55
N THR A 7 15.16 -9.36 -20.54
CA THR A 7 15.08 -7.99 -21.05
C THR A 7 13.65 -7.56 -21.32
N LEU A 8 13.41 -6.26 -21.47
CA LEU A 8 12.11 -5.73 -21.90
C LEU A 8 11.68 -6.29 -23.27
N ALA A 9 12.64 -6.47 -24.18
CA ALA A 9 12.39 -7.04 -25.51
C ALA A 9 11.93 -8.50 -25.43
N ASP A 10 12.49 -9.28 -24.50
CA ASP A 10 12.04 -10.65 -24.25
C ASP A 10 10.60 -10.68 -23.74
N LEU A 11 10.26 -9.81 -22.78
CA LEU A 11 8.90 -9.70 -22.26
C LEU A 11 7.89 -9.36 -23.36
N SER A 12 8.21 -8.35 -24.18
CA SER A 12 7.40 -7.92 -25.33
C SER A 12 7.14 -9.06 -26.30
N ARG A 13 8.19 -9.75 -26.73
CA ARG A 13 8.09 -10.89 -27.65
C ARG A 13 7.29 -12.06 -27.05
N GLN A 14 7.57 -12.45 -25.81
CA GLN A 14 6.88 -13.56 -25.15
C GLN A 14 5.37 -13.30 -25.00
N LEU A 15 4.99 -12.05 -24.69
CA LEU A 15 3.59 -11.66 -24.62
C LEU A 15 2.94 -11.69 -26.02
N ALA A 16 3.58 -11.10 -27.03
CA ALA A 16 3.09 -11.12 -28.41
C ALA A 16 2.86 -12.55 -28.94
N ASP A 17 3.81 -13.45 -28.70
CA ASP A 17 3.73 -14.86 -29.12
C ASP A 17 2.56 -15.58 -28.43
N CYS A 18 2.38 -15.38 -27.12
CA CYS A 18 1.25 -15.96 -26.40
C CYS A 18 -0.10 -15.36 -26.80
N HIS A 19 -0.15 -14.06 -27.10
CA HIS A 19 -1.35 -13.43 -27.63
C HIS A 19 -1.73 -13.99 -29.01
N ALA A 20 -0.77 -14.12 -29.92
CA ALA A 20 -0.97 -14.72 -31.24
C ALA A 20 -1.46 -16.18 -31.13
N ALA A 21 -0.91 -16.94 -30.18
CA ALA A 21 -1.30 -18.31 -29.89
C ALA A 21 -2.58 -18.44 -29.03
N ARG A 22 -3.15 -17.32 -28.55
CA ARG A 22 -4.30 -17.27 -27.62
C ARG A 22 -4.09 -18.12 -26.34
N LEU A 23 -2.87 -18.12 -25.82
CA LEU A 23 -2.52 -18.85 -24.61
C LEU A 23 -2.59 -17.95 -23.37
N PRO A 24 -3.12 -18.45 -22.23
CA PRO A 24 -3.15 -17.67 -21.00
C PRO A 24 -1.76 -17.51 -20.39
N VAL A 25 -1.45 -16.28 -19.96
CA VAL A 25 -0.29 -15.98 -19.13
C VAL A 25 -0.70 -16.16 -17.67
N THR A 26 0.02 -17.01 -16.94
CA THR A 26 -0.31 -17.40 -15.56
C THR A 26 0.59 -16.72 -14.54
N ALA A 27 1.84 -16.43 -14.91
CA ALA A 27 2.77 -15.66 -14.08
C ALA A 27 3.85 -15.01 -14.94
N VAL A 28 4.38 -13.89 -14.46
CA VAL A 28 5.55 -13.21 -15.02
C VAL A 28 6.48 -12.86 -13.88
N ASP A 29 7.74 -13.26 -13.99
CA ASP A 29 8.82 -12.95 -13.07
C ASP A 29 9.76 -11.92 -13.71
N LEU A 30 9.89 -10.75 -13.09
CA LEU A 30 10.73 -9.66 -13.57
C LEU A 30 12.05 -9.57 -12.81
N ALA A 31 12.50 -10.61 -12.11
CA ALA A 31 13.71 -10.58 -11.27
C ALA A 31 15.00 -10.15 -12.02
N ALA A 32 15.03 -10.22 -13.36
CA ALA A 32 16.14 -9.71 -14.17
C ALA A 32 16.04 -8.20 -14.49
N LEU A 33 14.86 -7.59 -14.34
CA LEU A 33 14.59 -6.17 -14.60
C LEU A 33 14.55 -5.39 -13.27
N VAL A 34 15.72 -5.10 -12.71
CA VAL A 34 15.91 -4.50 -11.38
C VAL A 34 16.69 -3.19 -11.41
N ALA A 35 16.91 -2.59 -12.58
CA ALA A 35 17.74 -1.40 -12.68
C ALA A 35 17.01 -0.12 -12.20
N VAL A 36 17.79 0.81 -11.64
CA VAL A 36 17.39 2.22 -11.61
C VAL A 36 17.70 2.79 -12.99
N ARG A 37 16.66 3.20 -13.73
CA ARG A 37 16.82 3.76 -15.07
C ARG A 37 17.23 5.23 -15.03
N GLU A 38 16.72 5.94 -14.04
CA GLU A 38 16.99 7.37 -13.85
C GLU A 38 16.70 7.75 -12.41
N TYR A 39 17.57 8.54 -11.79
CA TYR A 39 17.33 9.09 -10.45
C TYR A 39 17.81 10.54 -10.42
N THR A 40 16.90 11.45 -10.12
CA THR A 40 17.12 12.89 -10.08
C THR A 40 16.76 13.38 -8.67
N PRO A 41 17.69 13.29 -7.69
CA PRO A 41 17.41 13.62 -6.30
C PRO A 41 16.93 15.06 -6.11
N GLU A 42 17.47 16.02 -6.86
CA GLU A 42 17.09 17.43 -6.83
C GLU A 42 15.62 17.65 -7.21
N ASP A 43 15.10 16.83 -8.11
CA ASP A 43 13.69 16.86 -8.54
C ASP A 43 12.81 15.96 -7.66
N MET A 44 13.39 15.21 -6.73
CA MET A 44 12.72 14.18 -5.94
C MET A 44 11.97 13.19 -6.84
N THR A 45 12.60 12.72 -7.92
CA THR A 45 12.01 11.73 -8.82
C THR A 45 12.95 10.56 -9.11
N ILE A 46 12.40 9.37 -9.26
CA ILE A 46 13.14 8.16 -9.62
C ILE A 46 12.33 7.30 -10.58
N THR A 47 12.99 6.75 -11.60
CA THR A 47 12.45 5.71 -12.48
C THR A 47 13.21 4.41 -12.24
N ALA A 48 12.48 3.36 -11.87
CA ALA A 48 13.04 2.05 -11.59
C ALA A 48 12.23 0.93 -12.25
N GLU A 49 12.89 -0.19 -12.50
CA GLU A 49 12.29 -1.35 -13.14
C GLU A 49 11.39 -2.15 -12.19
N GLY A 50 10.37 -2.78 -12.75
CA GLY A 50 9.29 -3.44 -12.03
C GLY A 50 9.73 -4.63 -11.17
N GLY A 51 10.88 -5.24 -11.46
CA GLY A 51 11.45 -6.33 -10.67
C GLY A 51 12.21 -5.87 -9.43
N MET A 52 12.62 -4.59 -9.35
CA MET A 52 13.30 -4.06 -8.17
C MET A 52 12.39 -4.21 -6.94
N THR A 53 12.96 -4.59 -5.79
CA THR A 53 12.20 -4.67 -4.54
C THR A 53 12.02 -3.29 -3.92
N LEU A 54 10.93 -3.08 -3.18
CA LEU A 54 10.71 -1.83 -2.46
C LEU A 54 11.86 -1.55 -1.47
N ALA A 55 12.38 -2.57 -0.79
CA ALA A 55 13.53 -2.39 0.11
C ALA A 55 14.80 -1.91 -0.64
N ALA A 56 15.08 -2.45 -1.83
CA ALA A 56 16.22 -2.01 -2.64
C ALA A 56 16.04 -0.56 -3.15
N LEU A 57 14.81 -0.20 -3.54
CA LEU A 57 14.47 1.18 -3.88
C LEU A 57 14.71 2.11 -2.67
N GLN A 58 14.15 1.80 -1.51
CA GLN A 58 14.30 2.63 -0.30
C GLN A 58 15.77 2.78 0.12
N ALA A 59 16.58 1.72 0.00
CA ALA A 59 18.01 1.79 0.28
C ALA A 59 18.74 2.75 -0.67
N THR A 60 18.35 2.78 -1.95
CA THR A 60 18.88 3.73 -2.94
C THR A 60 18.51 5.17 -2.56
N LEU A 61 17.24 5.41 -2.24
CA LEU A 61 16.73 6.74 -1.90
C LEU A 61 17.31 7.31 -0.60
N ALA A 62 17.57 6.43 0.38
CA ALA A 62 18.14 6.83 1.66
C ALA A 62 19.53 7.47 1.52
N THR A 63 20.29 7.19 0.45
CA THR A 63 21.58 7.81 0.17
C THR A 63 21.51 9.33 -0.04
N HIS A 64 20.33 9.84 -0.41
CA HIS A 64 20.04 11.27 -0.55
C HIS A 64 19.04 11.79 0.50
N GLY A 65 18.80 11.04 1.58
CA GLY A 65 17.84 11.42 2.60
C GLY A 65 16.39 11.44 2.10
N GLN A 66 16.07 10.62 1.11
CA GLN A 66 14.75 10.55 0.47
C GLN A 66 14.12 9.17 0.68
N TRP A 67 12.83 9.09 0.39
CA TRP A 67 12.08 7.84 0.42
C TRP A 67 10.80 7.95 -0.41
N LEU A 68 10.29 6.78 -0.82
CA LEU A 68 8.92 6.60 -1.28
C LEU A 68 8.06 6.28 -0.04
N PRO A 69 7.07 7.13 0.34
CA PRO A 69 6.38 7.00 1.62
C PRO A 69 5.26 5.94 1.58
N ILE A 70 5.63 4.72 1.24
CA ILE A 70 4.75 3.55 1.12
C ILE A 70 5.45 2.36 1.81
N ASP A 71 4.72 1.64 2.64
CA ASP A 71 5.27 0.72 3.64
C ASP A 71 4.48 -0.60 3.78
N PRO A 72 4.17 -1.31 2.69
CA PRO A 72 3.53 -2.62 2.78
C PRO A 72 4.38 -3.61 3.60
N PRO A 73 3.76 -4.66 4.15
CA PRO A 73 4.48 -5.74 4.80
C PRO A 73 5.52 -6.37 3.86
N HIS A 74 6.64 -6.83 4.43
CA HIS A 74 7.71 -7.54 3.71
C HIS A 74 8.29 -6.78 2.51
N PRO A 75 8.77 -5.53 2.66
CA PRO A 75 9.25 -4.70 1.54
C PRO A 75 10.43 -5.31 0.78
N GLY A 76 11.18 -6.23 1.39
CA GLY A 76 12.26 -6.99 0.73
C GLY A 76 11.80 -8.07 -0.24
N ARG A 77 10.51 -8.44 -0.21
CA ARG A 77 9.88 -9.42 -1.11
C ARG A 77 8.89 -8.78 -2.09
N VAL A 78 8.45 -7.56 -1.81
CA VAL A 78 7.53 -6.81 -2.67
C VAL A 78 8.31 -6.13 -3.78
N THR A 79 8.08 -6.55 -5.03
CA THR A 79 8.60 -5.87 -6.22
C THR A 79 7.80 -4.61 -6.54
N LEU A 80 8.37 -3.64 -7.27
CA LEU A 80 7.67 -2.42 -7.68
C LEU A 80 6.46 -2.71 -8.58
N ARG A 81 6.54 -3.75 -9.43
CA ARG A 81 5.39 -4.24 -10.18
C ARG A 81 4.28 -4.69 -9.23
N GLN A 82 4.57 -5.58 -8.28
CA GLN A 82 3.55 -6.10 -7.35
C GLN A 82 2.94 -4.99 -6.49
N LEU A 83 3.78 -4.07 -6.00
CA LEU A 83 3.35 -2.89 -5.27
C LEU A 83 2.24 -2.14 -6.02
N LEU A 84 2.43 -1.93 -7.33
CA LEU A 84 1.50 -1.21 -8.19
C LEU A 84 0.31 -2.08 -8.61
N SER A 85 0.55 -3.26 -9.18
CA SER A 85 -0.50 -4.11 -9.76
C SER A 85 -1.46 -4.63 -8.70
N GLU A 86 -1.00 -4.85 -7.47
CA GLU A 86 -1.83 -5.27 -6.34
C GLU A 86 -2.27 -4.10 -5.44
N ASN A 87 -1.79 -2.88 -5.73
CA ASN A 87 -2.07 -1.67 -4.95
C ASN A 87 -1.77 -1.88 -3.45
N LEU A 88 -0.59 -2.43 -3.15
CA LEU A 88 -0.16 -2.73 -1.79
C LEU A 88 0.09 -1.43 -1.00
N PHE A 89 -0.18 -1.46 0.30
CA PHE A 89 -0.02 -0.33 1.20
C PHE A 89 0.27 -0.79 2.62
N GLY A 90 0.72 0.13 3.46
CA GLY A 90 0.93 -0.08 4.88
C GLY A 90 0.28 1.00 5.75
N PRO A 91 0.67 1.07 7.04
CA PRO A 91 0.08 2.01 7.99
C PRO A 91 0.29 3.48 7.61
N ARG A 92 1.39 3.83 6.92
CA ARG A 92 1.68 5.22 6.51
C ARG A 92 0.73 5.79 5.46
N ARG A 93 -0.15 4.96 4.89
CA ARG A 93 -1.24 5.41 4.00
C ARG A 93 -2.13 6.49 4.65
N CYS A 94 -2.25 6.48 5.98
CA CYS A 94 -3.00 7.49 6.74
C CYS A 94 -2.52 8.92 6.44
N GLY A 95 -1.23 9.20 6.58
CA GLY A 95 -0.70 10.56 6.36
C GLY A 95 -0.10 10.81 4.97
N PHE A 96 0.33 9.76 4.27
CA PHE A 96 1.07 9.91 3.01
C PHE A 96 0.26 9.56 1.75
N GLY A 97 -0.99 9.11 1.91
CA GLY A 97 -1.86 8.75 0.78
C GLY A 97 -1.51 7.40 0.16
N THR A 98 -2.01 7.12 -1.03
CA THR A 98 -1.78 5.85 -1.73
C THR A 98 -0.60 5.91 -2.70
N ILE A 99 -0.21 4.76 -3.25
CA ILE A 99 0.84 4.70 -4.27
C ILE A 99 0.45 5.50 -5.54
N ARG A 100 -0.84 5.65 -5.83
CA ARG A 100 -1.34 6.41 -7.00
C ARG A 100 -0.95 7.89 -6.94
N GLU A 101 -0.81 8.45 -5.75
CA GLU A 101 -0.44 9.83 -5.54
C GLU A 101 1.05 10.03 -5.79
N HIS A 102 1.87 9.00 -5.58
CA HIS A 102 3.33 9.04 -5.77
C HIS A 102 3.76 8.60 -7.16
N LEU A 103 2.93 7.87 -7.90
CA LEU A 103 3.20 7.46 -9.27
C LEU A 103 2.99 8.63 -10.25
N ILE A 104 4.03 9.01 -10.98
CA ILE A 104 3.99 10.10 -11.98
C ILE A 104 4.27 9.61 -13.41
N GLY A 105 4.83 8.41 -13.57
CA GLY A 105 5.07 7.77 -14.85
C GLY A 105 5.06 6.24 -14.77
N LEU A 106 4.74 5.58 -15.88
CA LEU A 106 4.64 4.13 -15.98
C LEU A 106 5.04 3.65 -17.37
N GLU A 107 5.79 2.56 -17.44
CA GLU A 107 5.99 1.74 -18.63
C GLU A 107 5.32 0.39 -18.42
N ALA A 108 4.52 -0.03 -19.39
CA ALA A 108 3.88 -1.34 -19.38
C ALA A 108 3.97 -2.03 -20.74
N VAL A 109 4.02 -3.35 -20.74
CA VAL A 109 3.95 -4.19 -21.93
C VAL A 109 2.56 -4.81 -22.02
N LEU A 110 1.85 -4.51 -23.10
CA LEU A 110 0.49 -5.00 -23.35
C LEU A 110 0.51 -6.47 -23.82
N ALA A 111 -0.67 -7.09 -23.85
CA ALA A 111 -0.82 -8.48 -24.25
C ALA A 111 -0.25 -8.78 -25.65
N ASP A 112 -0.40 -7.85 -26.60
CA ASP A 112 0.14 -7.97 -27.96
C ASP A 112 1.63 -7.62 -28.08
N GLY A 113 2.32 -7.43 -26.94
CA GLY A 113 3.74 -7.11 -26.86
C GLY A 113 4.07 -5.64 -27.05
N ARG A 114 3.10 -4.76 -27.38
CA ARG A 114 3.39 -3.32 -27.49
C ARG A 114 3.82 -2.76 -26.15
N VAL A 115 4.90 -1.99 -26.16
CA VAL A 115 5.34 -1.20 -25.01
C VAL A 115 4.59 0.13 -25.03
N THR A 116 3.99 0.49 -23.91
CA THR A 116 3.28 1.76 -23.73
C THR A 116 3.86 2.54 -22.57
N HIS A 117 3.86 3.86 -22.71
CA HIS A 117 4.29 4.80 -21.68
C HIS A 117 3.14 5.74 -21.35
N SER A 118 2.99 6.05 -20.07
CA SER A 118 2.01 7.01 -19.61
C SER A 118 2.54 7.84 -18.46
N GLY A 119 2.08 9.08 -18.37
CA GLY A 119 2.58 10.06 -17.42
C GLY A 119 3.78 10.83 -17.96
N GLY A 120 4.53 11.44 -17.05
CA GLY A 120 5.72 12.21 -17.39
C GLY A 120 6.63 12.38 -16.19
N ARG A 121 7.80 12.97 -16.42
CA ARG A 121 8.78 13.23 -15.35
C ARG A 121 8.44 14.43 -14.48
N VAL A 122 7.44 15.22 -14.89
CA VAL A 122 7.05 16.44 -14.21
C VAL A 122 5.83 16.21 -13.31
N VAL A 123 5.88 16.79 -12.10
CA VAL A 123 4.83 16.65 -11.08
C VAL A 123 3.46 17.14 -11.56
N LYS A 124 3.45 18.09 -12.51
CA LYS A 124 2.23 18.59 -13.14
C LYS A 124 2.16 18.14 -14.59
N ASN A 125 1.30 17.15 -14.86
CA ASN A 125 0.90 16.79 -16.20
C ASN A 125 -0.54 17.27 -16.43
N VAL A 126 -0.77 18.15 -17.41
CA VAL A 126 -2.08 18.76 -17.71
C VAL A 126 -2.68 18.20 -19.01
N ALA A 127 -2.05 17.21 -19.62
CA ALA A 127 -2.47 16.67 -20.90
C ALA A 127 -3.15 15.29 -20.74
N GLY A 128 -4.42 15.23 -21.15
CA GLY A 128 -5.16 13.97 -21.32
C GLY A 128 -5.62 13.30 -20.02
N TYR A 129 -6.11 12.07 -20.17
CA TYR A 129 -6.53 11.24 -19.05
C TYR A 129 -5.32 10.59 -18.38
N ASP A 130 -5.40 10.44 -17.05
CA ASP A 130 -4.37 9.82 -16.22
C ASP A 130 -4.42 8.27 -16.32
N VAL A 131 -4.16 7.76 -17.52
CA VAL A 131 -4.30 6.33 -17.88
C VAL A 131 -3.32 5.42 -17.13
N LEU A 132 -2.17 5.92 -16.68
CA LEU A 132 -1.24 5.17 -15.82
C LEU A 132 -1.92 4.66 -14.53
N LYS A 133 -2.85 5.44 -13.95
CA LYS A 133 -3.53 5.06 -12.70
C LYS A 133 -4.50 3.90 -12.88
N LEU A 134 -4.89 3.56 -14.11
CA LEU A 134 -5.70 2.37 -14.38
C LEU A 134 -4.94 1.08 -14.10
N PHE A 135 -3.61 1.06 -14.28
CA PHE A 135 -2.78 -0.11 -14.01
C PHE A 135 -2.64 -0.42 -12.52
N VAL A 136 -2.79 0.59 -11.66
CA VAL A 136 -2.67 0.42 -10.21
C VAL A 136 -3.86 -0.36 -9.67
N GLY A 137 -3.63 -1.55 -9.13
CA GLY A 137 -4.68 -2.48 -8.68
C GLY A 137 -5.28 -3.32 -9.80
N ALA A 138 -4.80 -3.21 -11.05
CA ALA A 138 -5.31 -3.99 -12.18
C ALA A 138 -4.89 -5.46 -12.16
N ARG A 139 -3.98 -5.86 -11.26
CA ARG A 139 -3.45 -7.23 -11.13
C ARG A 139 -3.00 -7.78 -12.48
N ASP A 140 -2.24 -6.96 -13.21
CA ASP A 140 -1.66 -7.26 -14.53
C ASP A 140 -2.65 -7.53 -15.67
N SER A 141 -3.96 -7.36 -15.44
CA SER A 141 -5.00 -7.60 -16.46
C SER A 141 -4.95 -6.65 -17.65
N LEU A 142 -4.34 -5.47 -17.50
CA LEU A 142 -4.17 -4.47 -18.56
C LEU A 142 -2.81 -4.55 -19.26
N GLY A 143 -1.88 -5.36 -18.73
CA GLY A 143 -0.49 -5.43 -19.16
C GLY A 143 0.47 -5.56 -17.99
N ILE A 144 1.73 -5.84 -18.30
CA ILE A 144 2.80 -6.05 -17.32
C ILE A 144 3.57 -4.76 -17.11
N ILE A 145 3.57 -4.23 -15.89
CA ILE A 145 4.35 -3.04 -15.53
C ILE A 145 5.85 -3.39 -15.51
N SER A 146 6.62 -2.83 -16.45
CA SER A 146 8.06 -3.08 -16.58
C SER A 146 8.92 -2.01 -15.92
N ALA A 147 8.43 -0.78 -15.79
CA ALA A 147 9.08 0.28 -15.02
C ALA A 147 8.07 1.32 -14.52
N ALA A 148 8.45 2.05 -13.48
CA ALA A 148 7.62 3.10 -12.91
C ALA A 148 8.47 4.29 -12.47
N THR A 149 7.92 5.49 -12.63
CA THR A 149 8.49 6.75 -12.17
C THR A 149 7.69 7.25 -10.97
N PHE A 150 8.38 7.51 -9.88
CA PHE A 150 7.80 8.00 -8.63
C PHE A 150 8.29 9.40 -8.32
N LYS A 151 7.40 10.22 -7.75
CA LYS A 151 7.80 11.37 -6.95
C LYS A 151 8.09 10.91 -5.51
N LEU A 152 9.08 11.54 -4.90
CA LEU A 152 9.65 11.15 -3.62
C LEU A 152 9.35 12.20 -2.56
N ARG A 153 9.70 11.87 -1.31
CA ARG A 153 9.69 12.81 -0.20
C ARG A 153 11.03 12.81 0.51
N PRO A 154 11.39 13.91 1.20
CA PRO A 154 12.48 13.86 2.17
C PRO A 154 12.08 12.93 3.32
N LEU A 155 13.08 12.26 3.90
CA LEU A 155 12.89 11.55 5.15
C LEU A 155 12.47 12.54 6.24
N PRO A 156 11.50 12.19 7.09
CA PRO A 156 11.16 13.01 8.24
C PRO A 156 12.35 13.14 9.19
N VAL A 157 12.50 14.32 9.79
CA VAL A 157 13.58 14.60 10.75
C VAL A 157 13.35 13.82 12.04
N GLU A 158 12.11 13.78 12.50
CA GLU A 158 11.70 13.07 13.71
C GLU A 158 10.46 12.20 13.40
N GLU A 159 10.43 11.01 13.99
CA GLU A 159 9.28 10.11 13.97
C GLU A 159 9.02 9.58 15.37
N VAL A 160 7.74 9.53 15.78
CA VAL A 160 7.31 9.01 17.07
C VAL A 160 6.09 8.12 16.88
N LEU A 161 6.09 6.96 17.54
CA LEU A 161 4.94 6.07 17.64
C LEU A 161 4.42 6.04 19.08
N LEU A 162 3.15 6.37 19.27
CA LEU A 162 2.46 6.33 20.57
C LEU A 162 1.46 5.18 20.58
N THR A 163 1.22 4.59 21.75
CA THR A 163 0.23 3.52 21.89
C THR A 163 -0.60 3.67 23.15
N ALA A 164 -1.88 3.31 23.08
CA ALA A 164 -2.73 3.11 24.26
C ALA A 164 -3.44 1.78 24.18
N GLN A 165 -3.54 1.11 25.33
CA GLN A 165 -4.31 -0.12 25.50
C GLN A 165 -5.65 0.19 26.15
N PHE A 166 -6.69 -0.48 25.65
CA PHE A 166 -8.06 -0.32 26.09
C PHE A 166 -8.67 -1.70 26.39
N PRO A 167 -9.52 -1.80 27.42
CA PRO A 167 -10.15 -3.06 27.79
C PRO A 167 -11.27 -3.47 26.82
N THR A 168 -11.84 -2.52 26.06
CA THR A 168 -12.97 -2.77 25.16
C THR A 168 -12.75 -2.11 23.80
N LEU A 169 -13.37 -2.68 22.77
CA LEU A 169 -13.36 -2.13 21.42
C LEU A 169 -13.98 -0.72 21.38
N ASP A 170 -15.07 -0.49 22.11
CA ASP A 170 -15.76 0.80 22.14
C ASP A 170 -14.89 1.90 22.74
N ALA A 171 -14.16 1.60 23.82
CA ALA A 171 -13.23 2.56 24.42
C ALA A 171 -12.05 2.87 23.47
N ALA A 172 -11.50 1.86 22.81
CA ALA A 172 -10.45 2.04 21.81
C ALA A 172 -10.95 2.88 20.62
N TRP A 173 -12.16 2.62 20.15
CA TRP A 173 -12.75 3.36 19.03
C TRP A 173 -13.08 4.81 19.40
N ALA A 174 -13.58 5.06 20.60
CA ALA A 174 -13.79 6.42 21.10
C ALA A 174 -12.47 7.22 21.08
N ALA A 175 -11.35 6.60 21.46
CA ALA A 175 -10.04 7.22 21.36
C ALA A 175 -9.63 7.52 19.90
N VAL A 176 -9.85 6.58 18.97
CA VAL A 176 -9.62 6.81 17.53
C VAL A 176 -10.42 8.01 17.02
N VAL A 177 -11.72 8.08 17.34
CA VAL A 177 -12.60 9.19 16.92
C VAL A 177 -12.11 10.52 17.48
N ASN A 178 -11.77 10.55 18.77
CA ASN A 178 -11.24 11.73 19.43
C ASN A 178 -9.93 12.21 18.79
N LEU A 179 -9.04 11.30 18.39
CA LEU A 179 -7.81 11.63 17.66
C LEU A 179 -8.09 12.20 16.28
N LEU A 180 -9.03 11.61 15.52
CA LEU A 180 -9.43 12.10 14.19
C LEU A 180 -10.11 13.47 14.23
N GLN A 181 -10.73 13.84 15.35
CA GLN A 181 -11.36 15.15 15.57
C GLN A 181 -10.41 16.18 16.19
N SER A 182 -9.17 15.79 16.48
CA SER A 182 -8.15 16.67 17.05
C SER A 182 -7.37 17.40 15.94
N PRO A 183 -6.55 18.42 16.28
CA PRO A 183 -5.68 19.09 15.31
C PRO A 183 -4.40 18.28 14.99
N LEU A 184 -4.28 17.04 15.47
CA LEU A 184 -3.14 16.17 15.15
C LEU A 184 -3.17 15.75 13.68
N THR A 185 -2.00 15.54 13.09
CA THR A 185 -1.82 15.08 11.71
C THR A 185 -1.14 13.71 11.70
N PRO A 186 -1.88 12.63 12.05
CA PRO A 186 -1.30 11.30 12.14
C PRO A 186 -0.79 10.81 10.80
N VAL A 187 0.44 10.27 10.80
CA VAL A 187 0.94 9.48 9.67
C VAL A 187 0.57 8.01 9.78
N ILE A 188 0.26 7.54 11.00
CA ILE A 188 -0.28 6.21 11.28
C ILE A 188 -1.42 6.37 12.28
N LEU A 189 -2.56 5.72 12.03
CA LEU A 189 -3.63 5.59 13.00
C LEU A 189 -4.29 4.23 12.86
N ASP A 190 -3.87 3.30 13.72
CA ASP A 190 -4.25 1.90 13.66
C ASP A 190 -4.91 1.43 14.96
N LEU A 191 -5.70 0.37 14.84
CA LEU A 191 -6.37 -0.31 15.94
C LEU A 191 -6.16 -1.82 15.78
N HIS A 192 -5.70 -2.52 16.81
CA HIS A 192 -5.44 -3.96 16.71
C HIS A 192 -5.66 -4.69 18.04
N ASN A 193 -5.85 -6.01 18.00
CA ASN A 193 -5.86 -6.88 19.19
C ASN A 193 -4.70 -7.90 19.11
N LEU A 194 -3.48 -7.41 19.00
CA LEU A 194 -2.29 -8.24 18.83
C LEU A 194 -1.48 -8.29 20.12
N ALA A 195 -1.12 -9.49 20.55
CA ALA A 195 -0.05 -9.71 21.51
C ALA A 195 1.33 -9.55 20.82
N PRO A 196 2.44 -9.44 21.57
CA PRO A 196 3.78 -9.25 20.98
C PRO A 196 4.22 -10.33 19.99
N ASP A 197 3.69 -11.54 20.10
CA ASP A 197 3.92 -12.67 19.19
C ASP A 197 2.98 -12.68 17.97
N GLY A 198 2.11 -11.67 17.83
CA GLY A 198 1.11 -11.56 16.77
C GLY A 198 -0.17 -12.36 17.02
N SER A 199 -0.27 -13.07 18.16
CA SER A 199 -1.49 -13.77 18.57
C SER A 199 -2.55 -12.81 19.11
N ALA A 200 -3.74 -13.31 19.46
CA ALA A 200 -4.81 -12.48 19.99
C ALA A 200 -4.47 -11.93 21.39
N SER A 201 -4.64 -10.62 21.59
CA SER A 201 -4.58 -9.97 22.90
C SER A 201 -5.96 -9.88 23.55
N ALA A 202 -5.99 -9.90 24.88
CA ALA A 202 -7.18 -9.59 25.67
C ALA A 202 -7.55 -8.10 25.66
N THR A 203 -6.63 -7.24 25.21
CA THR A 203 -6.81 -5.78 25.12
C THR A 203 -6.73 -5.31 23.67
N PHE A 204 -7.29 -4.13 23.43
CA PHE A 204 -7.24 -3.43 22.15
C PHE A 204 -6.19 -2.34 22.20
N THR A 205 -5.31 -2.26 21.21
CA THR A 205 -4.25 -1.25 21.15
C THR A 205 -4.54 -0.28 20.02
N VAL A 206 -4.55 1.02 20.34
CA VAL A 206 -4.53 2.11 19.37
C VAL A 206 -3.08 2.54 19.17
N ARG A 207 -2.63 2.64 17.92
CA ARG A 207 -1.30 3.13 17.54
C ARG A 207 -1.44 4.46 16.81
N LEU A 208 -0.67 5.45 17.23
CA LEU A 208 -0.62 6.79 16.63
C LEU A 208 0.82 7.10 16.22
N GLY A 209 1.08 7.19 14.93
CA GLY A 209 2.40 7.59 14.41
C GLY A 209 2.38 9.05 13.98
N LEU A 210 3.44 9.76 14.34
CA LEU A 210 3.68 11.17 14.05
C LEU A 210 5.05 11.28 13.37
N ALA A 211 5.16 12.06 12.31
CA ALA A 211 6.41 12.27 11.60
C ALA A 211 6.46 13.67 11.01
N GLY A 212 7.62 14.33 11.07
CA GLY A 212 7.77 15.70 10.59
C GLY A 212 9.07 16.33 11.08
N THR A 213 9.01 17.64 11.35
CA THR A 213 10.11 18.35 12.03
C THR A 213 10.12 18.02 13.53
N ALA A 214 11.25 18.21 14.20
CA ALA A 214 11.36 17.95 15.64
C ALA A 214 10.36 18.79 16.47
N GLU A 215 10.17 20.07 16.12
CA GLU A 215 9.24 20.97 16.81
C GLU A 215 7.78 20.56 16.61
N GLU A 216 7.41 20.23 15.38
CA GLU A 216 6.07 19.76 15.02
C GLU A 216 5.72 18.46 15.76
N VAL A 217 6.63 17.48 15.74
CA VAL A 217 6.43 16.20 16.42
C VAL A 217 6.34 16.41 17.93
N ALA A 218 7.21 17.23 18.53
CA ALA A 218 7.15 17.54 19.96
C ALA A 218 5.82 18.18 20.36
N TRP A 219 5.31 19.13 19.57
CA TRP A 219 4.00 19.74 19.80
C TRP A 219 2.86 18.72 19.69
N GLN A 220 2.88 17.86 18.66
CA GLN A 220 1.86 16.82 18.48
C GLN A 220 1.88 15.79 19.61
N VAL A 221 3.06 15.38 20.08
CA VAL A 221 3.21 14.48 21.22
C VAL A 221 2.62 15.09 22.49
N ALA A 222 2.94 16.36 22.81
CA ALA A 222 2.41 17.05 23.98
C ALA A 222 0.87 17.19 23.95
N ARG A 223 0.27 17.26 22.77
CA ARG A 223 -1.19 17.24 22.59
C ARG A 223 -1.75 15.82 22.70
N ALA A 224 -1.07 14.83 22.15
CA ALA A 224 -1.49 13.43 22.18
C ALA A 224 -1.53 12.83 23.60
N THR A 225 -0.66 13.28 24.51
CA THR A 225 -0.68 12.83 25.92
C THR A 225 -2.00 13.16 26.64
N GLY A 226 -2.76 14.17 26.16
CA GLY A 226 -4.11 14.46 26.67
C GLY A 226 -5.14 13.36 26.41
N PHE A 227 -4.83 12.37 25.56
CA PHE A 227 -5.71 11.25 25.22
C PHE A 227 -5.35 9.95 25.95
N SER A 228 -4.58 10.02 27.05
CA SER A 228 -4.09 8.84 27.80
C SER A 228 -3.23 7.87 26.96
N LEU A 229 -2.59 8.39 25.91
CA LEU A 229 -1.61 7.64 25.12
C LEU A 229 -0.31 7.49 25.90
N SER A 230 0.15 6.25 26.03
CA SER A 230 1.45 5.96 26.60
C SER A 230 2.54 6.19 25.55
N LEU A 231 3.58 6.91 25.95
CA LEU A 231 4.77 7.10 25.14
C LEU A 231 5.57 5.80 25.12
N HIS A 232 5.49 5.07 24.01
CA HIS A 232 6.57 4.19 23.60
C HIS A 232 7.49 4.97 22.68
N GLN A 233 8.32 5.83 23.27
CA GLN A 233 9.33 6.58 22.53
C GLN A 233 10.19 5.61 21.73
N ARG A 234 10.15 5.74 20.40
CA ARG A 234 11.20 5.26 19.52
C ARG A 234 11.62 6.42 18.66
N ARG A 235 12.81 6.93 18.95
CA ARG A 235 13.45 8.02 18.22
C ARG A 235 14.20 7.39 17.06
N GLY A 236 13.67 7.50 15.84
CA GLY A 236 14.42 7.16 14.64
C GLY A 236 15.21 8.37 14.20
N GLU A 237 16.54 8.36 14.34
CA GLU A 237 17.38 9.35 13.67
C GLU A 237 17.36 9.07 12.16
N GLY A 238 16.42 9.71 11.44
CA GLY A 238 16.50 10.12 10.02
C GLY A 238 17.10 9.17 8.95
N ARG A 239 17.20 7.85 9.15
CA ARG A 239 17.98 6.96 8.26
C ARG A 239 17.16 5.96 7.45
N GLY A 240 15.87 6.22 7.19
CA GLY A 240 15.07 5.44 6.22
C GLY A 240 14.92 3.94 6.52
N GLN A 241 15.45 3.47 7.64
CA GLN A 241 15.20 2.16 8.23
C GLN A 241 14.08 2.40 9.24
N GLY A 242 12.95 1.71 9.05
CA GLY A 242 11.84 1.79 10.01
C GLY A 242 12.33 1.62 11.44
N LEU A 243 11.63 2.26 12.38
CA LEU A 243 11.94 2.30 13.82
C LEU A 243 12.58 1.00 14.32
N PRO A 244 13.91 0.96 14.58
CA PRO A 244 14.57 -0.24 15.10
C PRO A 244 14.00 -0.61 16.47
N SER A 245 13.98 -1.90 16.81
CA SER A 245 13.46 -2.37 18.08
C SER A 245 14.05 -3.70 18.50
N ASP A 246 14.47 -3.79 19.76
CA ASP A 246 14.81 -5.02 20.47
C ASP A 246 13.56 -5.84 20.87
N ALA A 247 12.36 -5.25 20.79
CA ALA A 247 11.07 -5.92 20.99
C ALA A 247 10.37 -6.24 19.65
N PRO A 248 9.72 -7.41 19.49
CA PRO A 248 9.00 -7.72 18.26
C PRO A 248 7.88 -6.70 17.99
N ASP A 249 7.82 -6.14 16.77
CA ASP A 249 6.66 -5.37 16.33
C ASP A 249 5.48 -6.35 16.17
N PRO A 250 4.39 -6.21 16.97
CA PRO A 250 3.26 -7.13 16.91
C PRO A 250 2.62 -7.18 15.51
N GLU A 251 2.71 -6.09 14.74
CA GLU A 251 2.28 -6.09 13.34
C GLU A 251 3.19 -6.97 12.46
N GLN A 252 4.51 -6.85 12.61
CA GLN A 252 5.44 -7.70 11.89
C GLN A 252 5.24 -9.17 12.24
N ALA A 253 4.98 -9.47 13.51
CA ALA A 253 4.64 -10.82 13.96
C ALA A 253 3.33 -11.33 13.32
N PHE A 254 2.29 -10.49 13.24
CA PHE A 254 1.05 -10.80 12.54
C PHE A 254 1.28 -11.15 11.06
N TRP A 255 2.11 -10.38 10.35
CA TRP A 255 2.43 -10.62 8.94
C TRP A 255 3.39 -11.79 8.70
N ASN A 256 4.22 -12.14 9.69
CA ASN A 256 5.11 -13.29 9.64
C ASN A 256 4.38 -14.60 9.99
N HIS A 257 3.24 -14.52 10.67
CA HIS A 257 2.47 -15.69 11.06
C HIS A 257 1.94 -16.45 9.83
N ALA A 258 1.92 -17.78 9.92
CA ALA A 258 1.50 -18.64 8.82
C ALA A 258 -0.01 -18.49 8.51
N GLY A 259 -0.37 -18.68 7.25
CA GLY A 259 -1.75 -18.70 6.76
C GLY A 259 -2.16 -17.45 5.97
N PRO A 260 -3.30 -17.52 5.26
CA PRO A 260 -3.79 -16.38 4.47
C PRO A 260 -4.32 -15.27 5.38
N VAL A 261 -4.02 -14.02 5.02
CA VAL A 261 -4.64 -12.83 5.62
C VAL A 261 -5.83 -12.41 4.75
N GLN A 262 -6.99 -12.27 5.36
CA GLN A 262 -8.16 -11.67 4.72
C GLN A 262 -8.10 -10.15 4.90
N THR A 263 -8.45 -9.41 3.86
CA THR A 263 -8.52 -7.94 3.89
C THR A 263 -9.93 -7.48 3.54
N HIS A 264 -10.51 -6.65 4.39
CA HIS A 264 -11.82 -6.04 4.18
C HIS A 264 -11.71 -4.53 4.12
N SER A 265 -12.34 -3.95 3.09
CA SER A 265 -12.53 -2.50 2.98
C SER A 265 -13.94 -2.17 3.41
N VAL A 266 -14.07 -1.29 4.40
CA VAL A 266 -15.34 -0.76 4.90
C VAL A 266 -15.23 0.76 5.02
N LEU A 267 -16.34 1.46 5.21
CA LEU A 267 -16.27 2.85 5.66
C LEU A 267 -15.52 2.91 7.00
N PRO A 268 -14.61 3.88 7.24
CA PRO A 268 -13.92 3.99 8.52
C PRO A 268 -14.88 3.97 9.73
N SER A 269 -16.02 4.67 9.62
CA SER A 269 -17.06 4.68 10.66
C SER A 269 -17.76 3.33 10.89
N ALA A 270 -17.72 2.40 9.93
CA ALA A 270 -18.31 1.07 10.02
C ALA A 270 -17.33 0.01 10.55
N LEU A 271 -16.08 0.37 10.81
CA LEU A 271 -15.03 -0.54 11.24
C LEU A 271 -15.34 -1.25 12.58
N PRO A 272 -15.87 -0.57 13.63
CA PRO A 272 -16.26 -1.25 14.87
C PRO A 272 -17.35 -2.28 14.66
N ALA A 273 -18.36 -1.95 13.85
CA ALA A 273 -19.45 -2.87 13.52
C ALA A 273 -18.94 -4.09 12.74
N ALA A 274 -17.98 -3.88 11.82
CA ALA A 274 -17.34 -4.97 11.09
C ALA A 274 -16.54 -5.89 12.03
N ILE A 275 -15.75 -5.34 12.95
CA ILE A 275 -15.00 -6.09 13.95
C ILE A 275 -15.94 -6.85 14.89
N ALA A 276 -16.99 -6.20 15.42
CA ALA A 276 -17.96 -6.82 16.31
C ALA A 276 -18.73 -7.96 15.64
N ARG A 277 -19.07 -7.81 14.35
CA ARG A 277 -19.76 -8.85 13.57
C ARG A 277 -18.85 -10.05 13.28
N LEU A 278 -17.60 -9.78 12.89
CA LEU A 278 -16.63 -10.80 12.51
C LEU A 278 -16.01 -11.51 13.71
N ARG A 279 -15.93 -10.81 14.85
CA ARG A 279 -15.14 -11.20 16.03
C ARG A 279 -13.76 -11.74 15.66
N PRO A 280 -12.98 -11.02 14.82
CA PRO A 280 -11.69 -11.51 14.38
C PRO A 280 -10.70 -11.46 15.55
N ALA A 281 -9.94 -12.52 15.75
CA ALA A 281 -8.89 -12.56 16.75
C ALA A 281 -7.79 -13.53 16.29
N PRO A 282 -6.56 -13.07 15.97
CA PRO A 282 -6.09 -11.68 15.94
C PRO A 282 -6.59 -10.85 14.73
N PHE A 283 -6.55 -9.52 14.85
CA PHE A 283 -6.82 -8.54 13.80
C PHE A 283 -5.91 -7.32 13.87
N LEU A 284 -5.75 -6.66 12.72
CA LEU A 284 -5.06 -5.40 12.53
C LEU A 284 -5.93 -4.50 11.65
N ALA A 285 -6.29 -3.31 12.11
CA ALA A 285 -7.09 -2.38 11.36
C ALA A 285 -6.37 -1.06 11.13
N ARG A 286 -6.39 -0.59 9.88
CA ARG A 286 -6.01 0.79 9.51
C ARG A 286 -7.21 1.68 9.77
N ALA A 287 -7.31 2.19 11.00
CA ALA A 287 -8.52 2.80 11.52
C ALA A 287 -8.92 4.05 10.71
N ALA A 288 -7.94 4.87 10.29
CA ALA A 288 -8.18 6.03 9.44
C ALA A 288 -8.64 5.68 8.01
N ASN A 289 -8.28 4.49 7.50
CA ASN A 289 -8.51 4.12 6.10
C ASN A 289 -9.67 3.12 5.91
N GLY A 290 -10.25 2.59 7.00
CA GLY A 290 -11.35 1.63 6.92
C GLY A 290 -10.92 0.25 6.41
N ILE A 291 -9.67 -0.14 6.65
CA ILE A 291 -9.14 -1.45 6.25
C ILE A 291 -9.01 -2.35 7.48
N LEU A 292 -9.54 -3.57 7.38
CA LEU A 292 -9.42 -4.61 8.41
C LEU A 292 -8.70 -5.82 7.84
N HIS A 293 -7.56 -6.18 8.44
CA HIS A 293 -6.82 -7.40 8.20
C HIS A 293 -7.08 -8.38 9.35
N HIS A 294 -7.39 -9.64 9.02
CA HIS A 294 -7.53 -10.70 10.02
C HIS A 294 -7.30 -12.08 9.42
N ARG A 295 -7.20 -13.08 10.29
CA ARG A 295 -7.10 -14.49 9.91
C ARG A 295 -8.43 -15.16 10.26
N GLY A 296 -9.15 -15.62 9.25
CA GLY A 296 -10.48 -16.20 9.42
C GLY A 296 -11.14 -16.48 8.08
N THR A 297 -12.39 -16.95 8.13
CA THR A 297 -13.17 -17.23 6.93
C THR A 297 -13.34 -15.95 6.11
N PRO A 298 -13.11 -15.98 4.78
CA PRO A 298 -13.42 -14.85 3.92
C PRO A 298 -14.88 -14.45 4.10
N LEU A 299 -15.16 -13.16 4.27
CA LEU A 299 -16.54 -12.69 4.08
C LEU A 299 -16.97 -13.01 2.65
N PRO A 300 -18.23 -13.45 2.43
CA PRO A 300 -18.77 -13.46 1.08
C PRO A 300 -18.62 -12.05 0.51
N ALA A 301 -18.05 -11.97 -0.70
CA ALA A 301 -17.92 -10.70 -1.40
C ALA A 301 -19.32 -10.11 -1.57
N SER A 302 -19.67 -9.10 -0.78
CA SER A 302 -20.88 -8.33 -1.02
C SER A 302 -20.57 -7.31 -2.11
N CYS A 303 -20.40 -7.78 -3.34
CA CYS A 303 -20.46 -6.87 -4.49
C CYS A 303 -21.94 -6.54 -4.69
N THR A 304 -22.44 -5.55 -3.94
CA THR A 304 -23.76 -4.95 -4.13
C THR A 304 -23.71 -3.84 -5.17
N ALA A 305 -22.79 -3.93 -6.14
CA ALA A 305 -22.84 -3.04 -7.29
C ALA A 305 -24.20 -3.25 -7.97
N PRO A 306 -24.99 -2.19 -8.20
CA PRO A 306 -26.31 -2.35 -8.81
C PRO A 306 -26.13 -3.07 -10.15
N LYS A 307 -26.61 -4.31 -10.27
CA LYS A 307 -26.35 -5.17 -11.45
C LYS A 307 -26.75 -4.46 -12.74
N ALA A 308 -27.88 -3.74 -12.71
CA ALA A 308 -28.35 -2.93 -13.81
C ALA A 308 -27.41 -1.76 -14.18
N LEU A 309 -26.81 -1.08 -13.19
CA LEU A 309 -25.82 -0.04 -13.47
C LEU A 309 -24.56 -0.63 -14.11
N THR A 310 -24.08 -1.73 -13.54
CA THR A 310 -22.85 -2.42 -13.97
C THR A 310 -22.99 -2.97 -15.39
N GLY A 311 -24.14 -3.57 -15.71
CA GLY A 311 -24.48 -4.02 -17.06
C GLY A 311 -24.53 -2.86 -18.05
N ARG A 312 -25.27 -1.78 -17.74
CA ARG A 312 -25.32 -0.60 -18.60
C ARG A 312 -23.94 0.00 -18.87
N LEU A 313 -23.08 0.09 -17.86
CA LEU A 313 -21.72 0.59 -18.03
C LEU A 313 -20.90 -0.33 -18.96
N LYS A 314 -21.01 -1.64 -18.81
CA LYS A 314 -20.34 -2.60 -19.70
C LYS A 314 -20.83 -2.46 -21.13
N ASP A 315 -22.14 -2.42 -21.35
CA ASP A 315 -22.71 -2.30 -22.71
C ASP A 315 -22.35 -0.95 -23.36
N THR A 316 -22.28 0.12 -22.56
CA THR A 316 -21.96 1.47 -23.05
C THR A 316 -20.47 1.63 -23.40
N PHE A 317 -19.57 1.11 -22.56
CA PHE A 317 -18.12 1.36 -22.67
C PHE A 317 -17.31 0.16 -23.19
N ASP A 318 -17.92 -1.00 -23.32
CA ASP A 318 -17.35 -2.23 -23.88
C ASP A 318 -18.42 -2.97 -24.75
N PRO A 319 -18.94 -2.32 -25.82
CA PRO A 319 -20.04 -2.86 -26.62
C PRO A 319 -19.67 -4.14 -27.39
N HIS A 320 -18.37 -4.41 -27.52
CA HIS A 320 -17.84 -5.61 -28.16
C HIS A 320 -17.46 -6.71 -27.15
N HIS A 321 -17.71 -6.49 -25.86
CA HIS A 321 -17.40 -7.42 -24.77
C HIS A 321 -15.94 -7.92 -24.78
N ILE A 322 -15.01 -7.03 -25.10
CA ILE A 322 -13.57 -7.29 -25.13
C ILE A 322 -13.05 -7.50 -23.70
N LEU A 323 -13.59 -6.77 -22.73
CA LEU A 323 -13.22 -6.94 -21.32
C LEU A 323 -13.94 -8.17 -20.74
N PRO A 324 -13.32 -8.89 -19.79
CA PRO A 324 -13.97 -10.01 -19.13
C PRO A 324 -15.31 -9.61 -18.49
N ALA A 325 -16.22 -10.57 -18.38
CA ALA A 325 -17.47 -10.36 -17.66
C ALA A 325 -17.15 -9.99 -16.21
N ILE A 326 -17.80 -8.94 -15.71
CA ILE A 326 -17.69 -8.59 -14.29
C ILE A 326 -18.38 -9.72 -13.52
N PRO A 327 -17.70 -10.42 -12.59
CA PRO A 327 -18.33 -11.45 -11.79
C PRO A 327 -19.51 -10.84 -11.01
N LEU A 328 -20.72 -11.23 -11.39
CA LEU A 328 -22.01 -10.76 -10.85
C LEU A 328 -22.49 -11.62 -9.68
#